data_AF-A0A7V3QI31-F1
#
_entry.id   AF-A0A7V3QI31-F1
#
_cell.length_a   1.000
_cell.length_b   1.000
_cell.length_c   1.000
_cell.angle_alpha   90.00
_cell.angle_beta   90.00
_cell.angle_gamma   90.00
#
_symmetry.space_group_name_H-M   'P 1'
#
loop_
_entity.id
_entity.type
_entity.pdbx_description
1 polymer ?
#
loop_
_entity_poly.entity_id
_entity_poly.type
_entity_poly.pdbx_seq_one_letter_code
_entity_poly.pdbx_strand_id
1 'polypeptide(L)' 'MQGAVKKPGSFTAYCKKKGFDGVTDECISEAKASGDPTVKKRAVLAETFRKESKKRRKK' A
#
# COMPACT_ATOMS: atom_id res chain seq x y z
N MET A 1 7.91 24.14 -13.52
CA MET A 1 8.12 22.74 -13.93
C MET A 1 7.66 21.81 -12.81
N GLN A 2 6.46 21.23 -12.91
CA GLN A 2 5.97 20.24 -11.93
C GLN A 2 6.65 18.90 -12.19
N GLY A 3 7.93 18.81 -11.83
CA GLY A 3 8.66 17.55 -11.74
C GLY A 3 8.21 16.79 -10.50
N ALA A 4 6.94 16.40 -10.43
CA ALA A 4 6.46 15.47 -9.43
C ALA A 4 7.15 14.13 -9.71
N VAL A 5 8.32 13.93 -9.09
CA VAL A 5 9.05 12.68 -9.14
C VAL A 5 8.04 11.62 -8.71
N LYS A 6 7.56 10.82 -9.66
CA LYS A 6 6.66 9.69 -9.46
C LYS A 6 7.42 8.60 -8.70
N LYS A 7 7.88 8.91 -7.48
CA LYS A 7 8.45 7.89 -6.61
C LYS A 7 7.27 6.97 -6.28
N PRO A 8 7.37 5.65 -6.54
CA PRO A 8 6.37 4.73 -6.04
C PRO A 8 6.23 5.02 -4.54
N GLY A 9 4.99 5.15 -4.07
CA GLY A 9 4.74 5.50 -2.68
C GLY A 9 5.55 4.59 -1.76
N SER A 10 6.01 5.11 -0.62
CA SER A 10 6.93 4.38 0.27
C SER A 10 6.42 2.99 0.66
N PHE A 11 5.10 2.78 0.63
CA PHE A 11 4.45 1.49 0.82
C PHE A 11 4.50 0.58 -0.42
N THR A 12 4.30 1.12 -1.64
CA THR A 12 4.48 0.36 -2.89
C THR A 12 5.93 -0.10 -3.05
N ALA A 13 6.91 0.74 -2.70
CA ALA A 13 8.32 0.36 -2.70
C ALA A 13 8.61 -0.77 -1.71
N TYR A 14 8.00 -0.73 -0.53
CA TYR A 14 8.08 -1.80 0.47
C TYR A 14 7.50 -3.12 -0.08
N CYS A 15 6.31 -3.08 -0.68
CA CYS A 15 5.69 -4.25 -1.28
C CYS A 15 6.53 -4.82 -2.45
N LYS A 16 7.04 -3.96 -3.33
CA LYS A 16 7.91 -4.39 -4.43
C LYS A 16 9.22 -5.01 -3.94
N LYS A 17 9.82 -4.48 -2.87
CA LYS A 17 11.01 -5.06 -2.25
C LYS A 17 10.76 -6.45 -1.67
N LYS A 18 9.51 -6.73 -1.26
CA LYS A 18 9.06 -8.04 -0.78
C LYS A 18 8.68 -9.00 -1.91
N GLY A 19 8.74 -8.57 -3.18
CA GLY A 19 8.39 -9.40 -4.34
C GLY A 19 6.94 -9.28 -4.80
N PHE A 20 6.15 -8.37 -4.22
CA PHE A 20 4.78 -8.13 -4.66
C PHE A 20 4.76 -7.14 -5.83
N ASP A 21 3.89 -7.38 -6.81
CA ASP A 21 3.76 -6.51 -8.01
C ASP A 21 3.26 -5.09 -7.66
N GLY A 22 2.62 -4.94 -6.50
CA GLY A 22 2.19 -3.66 -5.96
C GLY A 22 1.60 -3.81 -4.56
N VAL A 23 0.65 -2.94 -4.22
CA VAL A 23 -0.04 -2.97 -2.93
C VAL A 23 -1.15 -4.02 -2.98
N THR A 24 -0.77 -5.28 -2.78
CA THR A 24 -1.67 -6.45 -2.71
C THR A 24 -2.16 -6.69 -1.28
N ASP A 25 -3.22 -7.49 -1.12
CA ASP A 25 -3.78 -7.84 0.20
C ASP A 25 -2.75 -8.65 1.01
N GLU A 26 -1.96 -9.48 0.33
CA GLU A 26 -0.85 -10.24 0.92
C GLU A 26 0.25 -9.31 1.47
N CYS A 27 0.66 -8.30 0.69
CA CYS A 27 1.62 -7.31 1.18
C CYS A 27 1.07 -6.55 2.39
N ILE A 28 -0.21 -6.19 2.38
CA ILE A 28 -0.87 -5.51 3.51
C ILE A 28 -0.87 -6.39 4.75
N SER A 29 -1.15 -7.69 4.60
CA SER A 29 -1.11 -8.66 5.71
C SER A 29 0.29 -8.79 6.30
N GLU A 30 1.31 -8.94 5.44
CA GLU A 30 2.69 -9.05 5.89
C GLU A 30 3.23 -7.75 6.50
N ALA A 31 2.82 -6.60 5.94
CA ALA A 31 3.12 -5.29 6.50
C ALA A 31 2.42 -5.07 7.86
N LYS A 32 1.23 -5.63 8.07
CA LYS A 32 0.56 -5.65 9.38
C LYS A 32 1.26 -6.59 10.37
N ALA A 33 1.80 -7.70 9.91
CA ALA A 33 2.59 -8.63 10.71
C ALA A 33 3.98 -8.07 11.08
N SER A 34 4.49 -7.10 10.32
CA SER A 34 5.80 -6.50 10.56
C SER A 34 5.85 -5.71 11.88
N GLY A 35 7.00 -5.75 12.55
CA GLY A 35 7.24 -5.04 13.82
C GLY A 35 7.19 -3.51 13.70
N ASP A 36 7.37 -2.97 12.50
CA ASP A 36 7.46 -1.54 12.24
C ASP A 36 6.10 -0.81 12.34
N PRO A 37 5.93 0.15 13.28
CA PRO A 37 4.67 0.88 13.46
C PRO A 37 4.33 1.75 12.24
N THR A 38 5.33 2.27 11.54
CA THR A 38 5.15 3.07 10.32
C THR A 38 4.60 2.22 9.17
N VAL A 39 5.12 1.01 9.01
CA VAL A 39 4.69 0.06 7.97
C VAL A 39 3.26 -0.42 8.27
N LYS A 40 2.94 -0.71 9.54
CA LYS A 40 1.58 -1.03 10.00
C LYS A 40 0.56 0.06 9.67
N LYS A 41 0.85 1.32 10.01
CA LYS A 41 -0.07 2.46 9.72
C LYS A 41 -0.33 2.61 8.22
N ARG A 42 0.71 2.46 7.39
CA ARG A 42 0.59 2.49 5.93
C ARG A 42 -0.23 1.33 5.38
N ALA A 43 -0.06 0.13 5.93
CA ALA A 43 -0.83 -1.06 5.57
C ALA A 43 -2.33 -0.89 5.88
N VAL A 44 -2.66 -0.35 7.05
CA VAL A 44 -4.06 -0.05 7.43
C VAL A 44 -4.68 0.96 6.46
N LEU A 45 -3.98 2.05 6.16
CA LEU A 45 -4.42 3.04 5.16
C LEU A 45 -4.67 2.40 3.79
N ALA A 46 -3.71 1.60 3.31
CA ALA A 46 -3.82 0.90 2.04
C ALA A 46 -5.04 -0.04 1.97
N GLU A 47 -5.34 -0.76 3.06
CA GLU A 47 -6.52 -1.60 3.17
C GLU A 47 -7.81 -0.79 3.04
N THR A 48 -7.91 0.32 3.77
CA THR A 48 -9.07 1.23 3.74
C THR A 48 -9.27 1.79 2.33
N PHE A 49 -8.22 2.30 1.69
CA PHE A 49 -8.30 2.81 0.32
C PHE A 49 -8.76 1.75 -0.68
N ARG A 50 -8.33 0.49 -0.51
CA ARG A 50 -8.79 -0.61 -1.36
C ARG A 50 -10.25 -0.96 -1.14
N LYS A 51 -10.71 -0.98 0.11
CA LYS A 51 -12.14 -1.19 0.45
C LYS A 51 -13.00 -0.09 -0.17
N GLU A 52 -12.60 1.17 -0.02
CA GLU A 52 -13.29 2.33 -0.61
C GLU A 52 -13.27 2.32 -2.14
N SER A 53 -12.14 1.95 -2.77
CA SER A 53 -12.04 1.81 -4.22
C SER A 53 -12.96 0.71 -4.76
N LYS A 54 -13.00 -0.45 -4.10
CA LYS A 54 -13.93 -1.54 -4.45
C LYS A 54 -15.40 -1.09 -4.30
N LYS A 55 -15.70 -0.31 -3.26
CA LYS A 55 -17.04 0.27 -3.05
C LYS A 55 -17.43 1.26 -4.14
N ARG A 56 -16.51 2.15 -4.56
CA ARG A 56 -16.74 3.09 -5.67
C ARG A 56 -16.91 2.43 -7.03
N ARG A 57 -16.26 1.29 -7.28
CA ARG A 57 -16.37 0.55 -8.55
C ARG A 57 -17.69 -0.22 -8.72
N LYS A 58 -18.46 -0.37 -7.63
CA LYS A 58 -19.72 -1.14 -7.59
C LYS A 58 -20.96 -0.26 -7.74
N LYS A 59 -20.78 1.05 -7.91
CA LYS A 59 -21.82 2.07 -8.08
C LYS A 59 -21.69 2.68 -9.46
#